data_AF-A0A951QI50-F1
#
_entry.id   AF-A0A951QI50-F1
#
_cell.length_a   1.000
_cell.length_b   1.000
_cell.length_c   1.000
_cell.angle_alpha   90.00
_cell.angle_beta   90.00
_cell.angle_gamma   90.00
#
_symmetry.space_group_name_H-M   'P 1'
#
loop_
_entity.id
_entity.type
_entity.pdbx_description
1 polymer ?
#
loop_
_entity_poly.entity_id
_entity_poly.type
_entity_poly.pdbx_seq_one_letter_code
_entity_poly.pdbx_strand_id
1 'polypeptide(L)' 'MSLCGCGVNLPEAWVMREMFEDWQLQDPEGESIDTFGQVRDQVKERVVKLIDSLA' A
#
# COMPACT_ATOMS: atom_id res chain seq x y z
N MET A 1 5.52 -4.33 3.83
CA MET A 1 4.46 -3.29 3.83
C MET A 1 3.12 -3.96 3.68
N SER A 2 2.06 -3.29 4.12
CA SER A 2 0.65 -3.66 3.91
C SER A 2 0.00 -2.66 2.97
N LEU A 3 -0.98 -3.10 2.19
CA LEU A 3 -1.75 -2.22 1.28
C LEU A 3 -3.21 -2.06 1.71
N CYS A 4 -3.74 -2.88 2.61
CA CYS A 4 -5.19 -2.96 2.90
C CYS A 4 -5.63 -2.36 4.24
N GLY A 5 -4.78 -1.63 4.98
CA GLY A 5 -5.12 -1.19 6.35
C GLY A 5 -5.18 -2.33 7.36
N CYS A 6 -4.72 -3.50 6.94
CA CYS A 6 -4.78 -4.79 7.62
C CYS A 6 -3.45 -5.13 8.30
N GLY A 7 -2.51 -4.18 8.41
CA GLY A 7 -1.14 -4.41 8.87
C GLY A 7 -1.02 -5.04 10.25
N VAL A 8 -2.00 -4.81 11.13
CA VAL A 8 -2.08 -5.43 12.47
C VAL A 8 -2.42 -6.94 12.44
N ASN A 9 -2.95 -7.43 11.32
CA ASN A 9 -3.30 -8.84 11.11
C ASN A 9 -2.21 -9.63 10.39
N LEU A 10 -1.09 -9.00 10.03
CA LEU A 10 0.05 -9.68 9.42
C LEU A 10 0.91 -10.37 10.50
N PRO A 11 1.61 -11.48 10.17
CA PRO A 11 2.51 -12.13 11.11
C PRO A 11 3.55 -11.14 11.65
N GLU A 12 3.83 -11.21 12.96
CA GLU A 12 4.71 -10.25 13.66
C GLU A 12 6.08 -10.09 12.97
N ALA A 13 6.68 -11.19 12.50
CA ALA A 13 7.96 -11.18 11.80
C ALA A 13 7.97 -10.37 10.47
N TRP A 14 6.79 -10.03 9.94
CA TRP A 14 6.62 -9.27 8.71
C TRP A 14 6.37 -7.79 8.99
N VAL A 15 5.90 -7.46 10.20
CA VAL A 15 5.59 -6.11 10.68
C VAL A 15 6.76 -5.50 11.47
N MET A 16 7.44 -6.31 12.28
CA MET A 16 8.59 -5.92 13.10
C MET A 16 9.87 -5.81 12.25
N ARG A 17 9.87 -4.88 11.31
CA ARG A 17 11.04 -4.49 10.51
C ARG A 17 11.35 -3.02 10.74
N GLU A 18 12.60 -2.65 10.46
CA GLU A 18 13.07 -1.27 10.58
C GLU A 18 12.19 -0.28 9.78
N MET A 19 11.66 -0.73 8.64
CA MET A 19 10.70 0.00 7.84
C MET A 19 9.46 -0.85 7.56
N PHE A 20 8.31 -0.40 8.08
CA PHE A 20 7.00 -0.95 7.78
C PHE A 20 5.99 0.18 7.62
N GLU A 21 5.24 0.14 6.52
CA GLU A 21 4.14 1.07 6.25
C GLU A 21 2.87 0.29 5.89
N ASP A 22 1.72 0.90 6.19
CA ASP A 22 0.41 0.47 5.70
C ASP A 22 -0.24 1.64 4.94
N TRP A 23 -0.50 1.44 3.65
CA TRP A 23 -0.99 2.48 2.76
C TRP A 23 -2.52 2.62 2.70
N GLN A 24 -3.26 1.73 3.40
CA GLN A 24 -4.72 1.79 3.56
C GLN A 24 -5.48 2.02 2.23
N LEU A 25 -5.10 1.31 1.18
CA LEU A 25 -5.74 1.38 -0.12
C LEU A 25 -7.03 0.56 -0.13
N GLN A 26 -8.03 1.06 -0.83
CA GLN A 26 -9.24 0.30 -1.15
C GLN A 26 -8.88 -0.83 -2.12
N ASP A 27 -9.44 -2.02 -1.88
CA ASP A 27 -9.39 -3.11 -2.84
C ASP A 27 -10.31 -2.78 -4.03
N PRO A 28 -9.78 -2.65 -5.26
CA PRO A 28 -10.60 -2.33 -6.41
C PRO A 28 -11.34 -3.56 -6.98
N GLU A 29 -11.17 -4.77 -6.45
CA GLU A 29 -11.87 -5.94 -6.96
C GLU A 29 -13.41 -5.76 -6.93
N GLY A 30 -14.05 -5.97 -8.09
CA GLY A 30 -15.50 -5.80 -8.23
C GLY A 30 -15.98 -4.35 -8.39
N GLU A 31 -15.07 -3.37 -8.31
CA GLU A 31 -15.37 -1.96 -8.44
C GLU A 31 -15.31 -1.46 -9.90
N SER A 32 -15.68 -0.20 -10.09
CA SER A 32 -15.63 0.46 -11.40
C SER A 32 -14.20 0.66 -11.92
N ILE A 33 -14.05 0.85 -13.24
CA ILE A 33 -12.75 1.18 -13.86
C ILE A 33 -12.15 2.48 -13.33
N ASP A 34 -13.00 3.44 -12.93
CA ASP A 34 -12.56 4.70 -12.34
C ASP A 34 -11.92 4.45 -10.97
N THR A 35 -12.50 3.55 -10.17
CA THR A 35 -11.93 3.11 -8.88
C THR A 35 -10.56 2.47 -9.09
N PHE A 36 -10.42 1.58 -10.08
CA PHE A 36 -9.12 1.01 -10.46
C PHE A 36 -8.09 2.09 -10.82
N GLY A 37 -8.50 3.09 -11.62
CA GLY A 37 -7.66 4.22 -11.99
C GLY A 37 -7.18 5.00 -10.78
N GLN A 38 -8.09 5.31 -9.85
CA GLN A 38 -7.78 6.03 -8.61
C GLN A 38 -6.81 5.25 -7.71
N VAL A 39 -7.05 3.96 -7.49
CA VAL A 39 -6.17 3.12 -6.66
C VAL A 39 -4.79 3.01 -7.31
N ARG A 40 -4.72 2.80 -8.63
CA ARG A 40 -3.44 2.77 -9.37
C ARG A 40 -2.65 4.06 -9.18
N ASP A 41 -3.29 5.22 -9.29
CA ASP A 41 -2.61 6.51 -9.17
C ASP A 41 -2.11 6.74 -7.73
N GLN A 42 -2.89 6.32 -6.73
CA GLN A 42 -2.47 6.32 -5.32
C GLN A 42 -1.26 5.40 -5.05
N VAL A 43 -1.24 4.21 -5.66
CA VAL A 43 -0.08 3.29 -5.61
C VAL A 43 1.13 3.96 -6.25
N LYS A 44 0.98 4.53 -7.44
CA LYS A 44 2.07 5.18 -8.17
C LYS A 44 2.72 6.29 -7.35
N GLU A 45 1.92 7.18 -6.77
CA GLU A 45 2.44 8.28 -5.95
C GLU A 45 3.28 7.77 -4.77
N ARG A 46 2.79 6.77 -4.04
CA ARG A 46 3.46 6.22 -2.86
C ARG A 46 4.71 5.43 -3.22
N VAL A 47 4.67 4.66 -4.31
CA VAL A 47 5.84 3.92 -4.82
C VAL A 47 6.97 4.87 -5.22
N VAL A 48 6.66 5.97 -5.92
CA VAL A 48 7.68 6.97 -6.29
C VAL A 48 8.33 7.55 -5.04
N LYS A 49 7.53 8.00 -4.05
CA LYS A 49 8.08 8.53 -2.78
C LYS A 49 8.94 7.52 -2.05
N LEU A 50 8.54 6.24 -2.01
CA LEU A 50 9.31 5.18 -1.39
C LEU A 50 10.66 4.98 -2.10
N ILE A 51 10.66 4.93 -3.43
CA ILE A 51 11.90 4.79 -4.20
C ILE A 51 12.82 5.99 -3.97
N ASP A 52 12.28 7.21 -3.97
CA ASP A 52 13.05 8.43 -3.71
C ASP A 52 13.67 8.45 -2.30
N SER A 53 13.00 7.87 -1.30
CA SER A 53 13.56 7.74 0.06
C SER A 53 14.67 6.71 0.21
N LEU A 54 14.86 5.84 -0.78
CA LEU A 54 15.89 4.80 -0.80
C LEU A 54 17.14 5.20 -1.60
N ALA A 55 17.10 6.36 -2.29
CA ALA A 55 18.20 6.91 -3.07
C ALA A 55 19.11 7.81 -2.21
#